data_AF-A0A955NQL0-F1
#
_entry.id   AF-A0A955NQL0-F1
#
_cell.length_a   1.000
_cell.length_b   1.000
_cell.length_c   1.000
_cell.angle_alpha   90.00
_cell.angle_beta   90.00
_cell.angle_gamma   90.00
#
_symmetry.space_group_name_H-M   'P 1'
#
loop_
_entity.id
_entity.type
_entity.pdbx_description
1 polymer ?
#
loop_
_entity_poly.entity_id
_entity_poly.type
_entity_poly.pdbx_seq_one_letter_code
_entity_poly.pdbx_strand_id
1 'polypeptide(L)'
;MRKELTYSFYTYWILEFPELNPFFNFCYASQGLDFYYSNPWGVHNLSPWEGWLEDSVDTLKRFPLDRFDWSHKNDHRIDLNAFPRQVAQEPYESGERLQVIRKNGKALPADERHFNHWNTNPWAPNYGGGGRGLSDGAVYLLPYYMGLYHGFIVEE
;
A
#
# COMPACT_ATOMS: atom_id res chain seq x y z
N MET A 1 -7.61 -16.59 -20.47
CA MET A 1 -7.86 -15.20 -20.04
C MET A 1 -7.68 -15.02 -18.53
N ARG A 2 -8.47 -15.68 -17.66
CA ARG A 2 -8.32 -15.56 -16.19
C ARG A 2 -6.89 -15.76 -15.68
N LYS A 3 -6.21 -16.83 -16.12
CA LYS A 3 -4.83 -17.12 -15.66
C LYS A 3 -3.83 -16.00 -15.97
N GLU A 4 -3.85 -15.50 -17.20
CA GLU A 4 -2.96 -14.39 -17.61
C GLU A 4 -3.30 -13.09 -16.88
N LEU A 5 -4.58 -12.82 -16.64
CA LEU A 5 -5.00 -11.65 -15.87
C LEU A 5 -4.56 -11.73 -14.40
N THR A 6 -4.70 -12.89 -13.76
CA THR A 6 -4.23 -13.09 -12.38
C THR A 6 -2.71 -12.96 -12.29
N TYR A 7 -1.98 -13.52 -13.26
CA TYR A 7 -0.52 -13.35 -13.32
C TYR A 7 -0.12 -11.88 -13.51
N SER A 8 -0.79 -11.16 -14.42
CA SER A 8 -0.56 -9.72 -14.59
C SER A 8 -0.91 -8.91 -13.34
N PHE A 9 -1.96 -9.31 -12.62
CA PHE A 9 -2.32 -8.66 -11.36
C PHE A 9 -1.28 -8.96 -10.28
N TYR A 10 -0.77 -10.19 -10.20
CA TYR A 10 0.31 -10.57 -9.29
C TYR A 10 1.57 -9.73 -9.50
N THR A 11 2.00 -9.57 -10.75
CA THR A 11 3.22 -8.79 -11.05
C THR A 11 3.08 -7.32 -10.64
N TYR A 12 1.88 -6.76 -10.76
CA TYR A 12 1.60 -5.41 -10.27
C TYR A 12 1.49 -5.36 -8.74
N TRP A 13 0.78 -6.32 -8.15
CA TRP A 13 0.59 -6.42 -6.71
C TRP A 13 1.92 -6.54 -5.94
N ILE A 14 2.95 -7.19 -6.50
CA ILE A 14 4.29 -7.23 -5.90
C ILE A 14 4.86 -5.82 -5.66
N LEU A 15 4.59 -4.88 -6.57
CA LEU A 15 5.06 -3.50 -6.45
C LEU A 15 4.26 -2.72 -5.41
N GLU A 16 2.96 -3.01 -5.30
CA GLU A 16 2.01 -2.38 -4.37
C GLU A 16 2.11 -2.95 -2.94
N PHE A 17 2.54 -4.20 -2.79
CA PHE A 17 2.65 -4.89 -1.50
C PHE A 17 3.34 -4.06 -0.41
N PRO A 18 4.52 -3.45 -0.66
CA PRO A 18 5.18 -2.65 0.37
C PRO A 18 4.52 -1.29 0.63
N GLU A 19 3.51 -0.86 -0.13
CA GLU A 19 2.82 0.42 0.06
C GLU A 19 1.78 0.42 1.20
N LEU A 20 1.47 -0.78 1.73
CA LEU A 20 0.49 -1.03 2.79
C LEU A 20 -0.93 -0.61 2.38
N ASN A 21 -1.32 -0.93 1.14
CA ASN A 21 -2.64 -0.58 0.64
C ASN A 21 -3.63 -1.76 0.81
N PRO A 22 -4.55 -1.72 1.79
CA PRO A 22 -5.50 -2.79 2.03
C PRO A 22 -6.44 -3.03 0.83
N PHE A 23 -6.74 -1.99 0.05
CA PHE A 23 -7.62 -2.15 -1.13
C PHE A 23 -6.97 -3.06 -2.18
N PHE A 24 -5.71 -2.79 -2.55
CA PHE A 24 -5.00 -3.65 -3.52
C PHE A 24 -4.75 -5.05 -2.96
N ASN A 25 -4.40 -5.15 -1.67
CA ASN A 25 -4.21 -6.43 -1.00
C ASN A 25 -5.48 -7.29 -1.04
N PHE A 26 -6.64 -6.75 -0.67
CA PHE A 26 -7.91 -7.49 -0.72
C PHE A 26 -8.37 -7.80 -2.15
N CYS A 27 -8.21 -6.86 -3.08
CA CYS A 27 -8.51 -7.11 -4.49
C CYS A 27 -7.69 -8.28 -5.04
N TYR A 28 -6.38 -8.28 -4.78
CA TYR A 28 -5.50 -9.34 -5.25
C TYR A 28 -5.81 -10.67 -4.56
N ALA A 29 -5.92 -10.67 -3.23
CA ALA A 29 -6.21 -11.88 -2.46
C ALA A 29 -7.52 -12.56 -2.90
N SER A 30 -8.55 -11.79 -3.26
CA SER A 30 -9.81 -12.34 -3.78
C SER A 30 -9.65 -13.21 -5.03
N GLN A 31 -8.57 -12.99 -5.80
CA GLN A 31 -8.30 -13.71 -7.05
C GLN A 31 -7.09 -14.66 -6.95
N GLY A 32 -6.10 -14.31 -6.13
CA GLY A 32 -4.79 -14.94 -6.07
C GLY A 32 -4.63 -15.99 -4.97
N LEU A 33 -5.56 -16.09 -4.01
CA LEU A 33 -5.50 -17.12 -2.97
C LEU A 33 -5.51 -18.53 -3.58
N ASP A 34 -4.53 -19.33 -3.17
CA ASP A 34 -4.27 -20.70 -3.64
C ASP A 34 -4.14 -20.82 -5.17
N PHE A 35 -3.67 -19.74 -5.80
CA PHE A 35 -3.52 -19.69 -7.25
C PHE A 35 -2.11 -20.11 -7.69
N TYR A 36 -2.04 -21.04 -8.65
CA TYR A 36 -0.80 -21.51 -9.23
C TYR A 36 -0.73 -21.16 -10.72
N TYR A 37 0.42 -20.65 -11.15
CA TYR A 37 0.68 -20.30 -12.55
C TYR A 37 1.85 -21.11 -13.10
N SER A 38 1.65 -21.73 -14.26
CA SER A 38 2.68 -22.52 -14.95
C SER A 38 3.26 -21.71 -16.09
N ASN A 39 4.57 -21.59 -16.13
CA ASN A 39 5.32 -20.99 -17.24
C ASN A 39 6.45 -21.95 -17.66
N PRO A 40 7.24 -21.62 -18.71
CA PRO A 40 8.34 -22.49 -19.14
C PRO A 40 9.41 -22.79 -18.06
N TRP A 41 9.44 -22.02 -16.98
CA TRP A 41 10.40 -22.15 -15.88
C TRP A 41 9.84 -22.90 -14.67
N GLY A 42 8.58 -23.35 -14.70
CA GLY A 42 7.98 -24.17 -13.65
C GLY A 42 6.58 -23.72 -13.24
N VAL A 43 6.12 -24.28 -12.11
CA VAL A 43 4.85 -23.94 -11.47
C VAL A 43 5.14 -23.03 -10.27
N HIS A 44 4.51 -21.87 -10.25
CA HIS A 44 4.74 -20.83 -9.25
C HIS A 44 3.47 -20.61 -8.43
N ASN A 45 3.62 -20.56 -7.11
CA ASN A 45 2.56 -20.16 -6.21
C ASN A 45 2.43 -18.63 -6.25
N LEU A 46 1.25 -18.13 -6.62
CA LEU A 46 0.96 -16.71 -6.68
C LEU A 46 0.09 -16.26 -5.49
N SER A 47 -0.13 -17.07 -4.47
CA SER A 47 -0.78 -16.63 -3.25
C SER A 47 -0.14 -15.34 -2.72
N PRO A 48 -0.94 -14.39 -2.19
CA PRO A 48 -0.39 -13.20 -1.55
C PRO A 48 0.68 -13.58 -0.53
N TRP A 49 1.80 -12.87 -0.55
CA TRP A 49 2.93 -13.10 0.35
C TRP A 49 2.55 -12.93 1.81
N GLU A 50 3.28 -13.62 2.68
CA GLU A 50 3.11 -13.54 4.13
C GLU A 50 3.09 -12.09 4.64
N GLY A 51 2.19 -11.78 5.57
CA GLY A 51 2.00 -10.45 6.14
C GLY A 51 0.96 -9.58 5.41
N TRP A 52 0.48 -9.97 4.22
CA TRP A 52 -0.46 -9.16 3.44
C TRP A 52 -1.76 -8.84 4.21
N LEU A 53 -2.27 -9.80 4.99
CA LEU A 53 -3.52 -9.64 5.73
C LEU A 53 -3.28 -8.81 7.00
N GLU A 54 -2.22 -9.13 7.73
CA GLU A 54 -1.81 -8.44 8.95
C GLU A 54 -1.54 -6.96 8.68
N ASP A 55 -0.80 -6.64 7.62
CA ASP A 55 -0.52 -5.26 7.20
C ASP A 55 -1.79 -4.51 6.79
N SER A 56 -2.71 -5.20 6.11
CA SER A 56 -3.98 -4.60 5.65
C SER A 56 -4.86 -4.25 6.84
N VAL A 57 -4.96 -5.16 7.81
CA VAL A 57 -5.72 -4.94 9.05
C VAL A 57 -5.06 -3.87 9.92
N ASP A 58 -3.73 -3.89 10.07
CA ASP A 58 -2.99 -2.84 10.80
C ASP A 58 -3.20 -1.47 10.18
N THR A 59 -3.18 -1.38 8.84
CA THR A 59 -3.46 -0.16 8.10
C THR A 59 -4.86 0.37 8.38
N LEU A 60 -5.88 -0.49 8.33
CA LEU A 60 -7.25 -0.10 8.65
C LEU A 60 -7.38 0.36 10.11
N LYS A 61 -6.78 -0.36 11.07
CA LYS A 61 -6.80 0.01 12.50
C LYS A 61 -6.14 1.35 12.78
N ARG A 62 -5.08 1.68 12.05
CA ARG A 62 -4.33 2.93 12.20
C ARG A 62 -4.93 4.10 11.43
N PHE A 63 -5.85 3.84 10.50
CA PHE A 63 -6.36 4.89 9.62
C PHE A 63 -7.06 5.99 10.43
N PRO A 64 -6.62 7.27 10.34
CA PRO A 64 -7.28 8.35 11.05
C PRO A 64 -8.73 8.51 10.56
N LEU A 65 -9.71 8.31 11.43
CA LEU A 65 -11.13 8.39 11.06
C LEU A 65 -11.66 9.83 10.99
N ASP A 66 -10.92 10.80 11.52
CA ASP A 66 -11.29 12.22 11.49
C ASP A 66 -11.14 12.84 10.08
N ARG A 67 -10.30 12.23 9.23
CA ARG A 67 -10.03 12.59 7.84
C ARG A 67 -9.58 14.04 7.61
N PHE A 68 -9.05 14.68 8.65
CA PHE A 68 -8.42 15.99 8.52
C PHE A 68 -7.05 15.88 7.84
N ASP A 69 -6.68 16.92 7.10
CA ASP A 69 -5.37 17.06 6.47
C ASP A 69 -4.28 17.49 7.44
N TRP A 70 -3.98 16.65 8.42
CA TRP A 70 -2.86 16.89 9.33
C TRP A 70 -1.51 16.73 8.63
N SER A 71 -0.64 17.72 8.76
CA SER A 71 0.73 17.65 8.26
C SER A 71 1.57 16.64 9.06
N HIS A 72 2.40 15.87 8.38
CA HIS A 72 3.34 14.94 8.99
C HIS A 72 4.77 15.23 8.50
N LYS A 73 5.73 15.20 9.41
CA LYS A 73 7.16 15.27 9.07
C LYS A 73 7.87 14.06 9.65
N ASN A 74 8.38 13.18 8.80
CA ASN A 74 9.04 11.94 9.22
C ASN A 74 10.49 11.84 8.75
N ASP A 75 11.00 12.82 8.00
CA ASP A 75 12.39 12.87 7.50
C ASP A 75 13.48 12.74 8.58
N HIS A 76 13.16 13.08 9.83
CA HIS A 76 14.03 12.95 10.99
C HIS A 76 14.13 11.52 11.56
N ARG A 77 13.31 10.57 11.09
CA ARG A 77 13.30 9.19 11.59
C ARG A 77 14.59 8.46 11.21
N ILE A 78 15.19 7.79 12.20
CA ILE A 78 16.45 7.04 12.06
C ILE A 78 16.28 5.63 11.46
N ASP A 79 15.04 5.18 11.27
CA ASP A 79 14.71 3.88 10.69
C ASP A 79 14.28 3.97 9.23
N LEU A 80 14.48 5.13 8.60
CA LEU A 80 14.26 5.35 7.18
C LEU A 80 15.58 5.26 6.39
N ASN A 81 15.51 4.58 5.26
CA ASN A 81 16.58 4.57 4.25
C ASN A 81 16.11 5.38 3.04
N ALA A 82 16.96 6.27 2.53
CA ALA A 82 16.68 6.97 1.29
C ALA A 82 16.79 6.00 0.11
N PHE A 83 15.87 6.11 -0.85
CA PHE A 83 16.02 5.41 -2.12
C PHE A 83 17.22 5.95 -2.90
N PRO A 84 17.95 5.08 -3.62
CA PRO A 84 18.96 5.56 -4.56
C PRO A 84 18.28 6.36 -5.68
N ARG A 85 18.98 7.36 -6.23
CA ARG A 85 18.45 8.29 -7.25
C ARG A 85 17.79 7.59 -8.43
N GLN A 86 18.33 6.44 -8.83
CA GLN A 86 17.87 5.65 -9.98
C GLN A 86 16.45 5.08 -9.80
N VAL A 87 15.99 4.93 -8.55
CA VAL A 87 14.66 4.41 -8.20
C VAL A 87 13.77 5.55 -7.69
N ALA A 88 14.36 6.51 -6.97
CA ALA A 88 13.65 7.60 -6.33
C ALA A 88 13.07 8.64 -7.29
N GLN A 89 13.49 8.68 -8.56
CA GLN A 89 13.09 9.76 -9.44
C GLN A 89 13.10 9.35 -10.91
N GLU A 90 12.10 9.85 -11.64
CA GLU A 90 12.08 9.75 -13.10
C GLU A 90 13.26 10.53 -13.70
N PRO A 91 13.94 10.00 -14.74
CA PRO A 91 15.17 10.60 -15.27
C PRO A 91 15.07 12.07 -15.69
N TYR A 92 13.84 12.54 -15.97
CA TYR A 92 13.55 13.86 -16.52
C TYR A 92 12.94 14.82 -15.49
N GLU A 93 12.64 14.36 -14.27
CA GLU A 93 12.13 15.25 -13.21
C GLU A 93 13.25 16.14 -12.65
N SER A 94 12.93 17.41 -12.43
CA SER A 94 13.82 18.36 -11.79
C SER A 94 13.51 18.50 -10.29
N GLY A 95 14.57 18.59 -9.49
CA GLY A 95 14.50 18.77 -8.03
C GLY A 95 14.58 17.47 -7.25
N GLU A 96 15.45 17.42 -6.24
CA GLU A 96 15.59 16.24 -5.38
C GLU A 96 14.35 16.11 -4.48
N ARG A 97 13.53 15.08 -4.73
CA ARG A 97 12.48 14.66 -3.80
C ARG A 97 13.01 13.49 -2.99
N LEU A 98 13.19 13.70 -1.68
CA LEU A 98 13.56 12.63 -0.77
C LEU A 98 12.44 11.57 -0.78
N GLN A 99 12.75 10.38 -1.26
CA GLN A 99 11.91 9.20 -1.11
C GLN A 99 12.57 8.24 -0.14
N VAL A 100 11.78 7.63 0.74
CA VAL A 100 12.25 6.79 1.82
C VAL A 100 11.52 5.46 1.87
N ILE A 101 12.20 4.47 2.40
CA ILE A 101 11.65 3.17 2.74
C ILE A 101 12.01 2.84 4.20
N ARG A 102 11.08 2.29 4.96
CA ARG A 102 11.41 1.81 6.31
C ARG A 102 12.36 0.62 6.21
N LYS A 103 13.13 0.36 7.27
CA LYS A 103 14.05 -0.80 7.34
C LYS A 103 13.39 -2.16 7.07
N ASN A 104 12.08 -2.30 7.28
CA ASN A 104 11.32 -3.50 6.96
C ASN A 104 10.90 -3.61 5.48
N GLY A 105 11.33 -2.68 4.62
CA GLY A 105 11.00 -2.69 3.21
C GLY A 105 9.60 -2.16 2.87
N LYS A 106 8.92 -1.48 3.80
CA LYS A 106 7.53 -0.98 3.59
C LYS A 106 7.45 0.53 3.72
N ALA A 107 6.39 1.11 3.18
CA ALA A 107 6.03 2.51 3.33
C ALA A 107 5.72 2.85 4.79
N LEU A 108 5.60 4.15 5.09
CA LEU A 108 5.15 4.62 6.39
C LEU A 108 3.74 4.07 6.72
N PRO A 109 3.43 3.80 7.99
CA PRO A 109 2.07 3.46 8.43
C PRO A 109 1.04 4.53 8.04
N ALA A 110 -0.24 4.17 7.97
CA ALA A 110 -1.29 5.13 7.58
C ALA A 110 -1.50 6.26 8.60
N ASP A 111 -1.26 6.03 9.89
CA ASP A 111 -1.30 7.03 10.97
C ASP A 111 -0.13 8.02 10.95
N GLU A 112 0.90 7.75 10.14
CA GLU A 112 2.05 8.64 9.97
C GLU A 112 2.05 9.36 8.62
N ARG A 113 0.96 9.22 7.88
CA ARG A 113 0.74 9.80 6.55
C ARG A 113 -0.59 10.54 6.53
N HIS A 114 -0.73 11.43 5.55
CA HIS A 114 -2.04 11.98 5.22
C HIS A 114 -2.31 11.79 3.72
N PHE A 115 -3.44 11.15 3.40
CA PHE A 115 -3.90 11.00 2.03
C PHE A 115 -5.42 10.85 1.96
N ASN A 116 -5.98 11.41 0.89
CA ASN A 116 -7.42 11.41 0.64
C ASN A 116 -7.85 10.32 -0.36
N HIS A 117 -6.89 9.87 -1.17
CA HIS A 117 -7.05 8.83 -2.17
C HIS A 117 -5.77 7.98 -2.18
N TRP A 118 -5.89 6.71 -2.57
CA TRP A 118 -4.77 5.78 -2.74
C TRP A 118 -3.92 6.08 -4.01
N ASN A 119 -3.68 7.35 -4.30
CA ASN A 119 -2.90 7.83 -5.47
C ASN A 119 -1.74 8.75 -5.08
N THR A 120 -1.49 8.92 -3.79
CA THR A 120 -0.38 9.72 -3.26
C THR A 120 0.92 8.95 -3.33
N ASN A 121 2.05 9.64 -3.44
CA ASN A 121 3.36 8.99 -3.30
C ASN A 121 3.52 8.44 -1.86
N PRO A 122 3.58 7.11 -1.66
CA PRO A 122 3.69 6.49 -0.33
C PRO A 122 5.13 6.56 0.22
N TRP A 123 6.11 6.87 -0.63
CA TRP A 123 7.53 6.93 -0.31
C TRP A 123 7.97 8.33 0.12
N ALA A 124 7.09 9.33 0.04
CA ALA A 124 7.38 10.65 0.57
C ALA A 124 7.43 10.59 2.12
N PRO A 125 8.51 11.06 2.77
CA PRO A 125 8.58 11.06 4.24
C PRO A 125 7.67 12.11 4.87
N ASN A 126 7.39 13.20 4.14
CA ASN A 126 6.71 14.37 4.66
C ASN A 126 5.40 14.60 3.91
N TYR A 127 4.32 14.79 4.65
CA TYR A 127 2.98 15.09 4.14
C TYR A 127 2.57 16.49 4.58
N GLY A 128 2.09 17.29 3.63
CA GLY A 128 1.54 18.61 3.92
C GLY A 128 0.14 18.53 4.53
N GLY A 129 -0.48 19.68 4.73
CA GLY A 129 -1.84 19.80 5.25
C GLY A 129 -1.94 20.87 6.34
N GLY A 130 -3.14 21.44 6.51
CA GLY A 130 -3.40 22.52 7.47
C GLY A 130 -4.44 22.19 8.53
N GLY A 131 -4.98 20.97 8.56
CA GLY A 131 -6.13 20.58 9.39
C GLY A 131 -7.43 21.32 9.05
N ARG A 132 -7.56 21.80 7.80
CA ARG A 132 -8.72 22.58 7.31
C ARG A 132 -9.47 21.89 6.18
N GLY A 133 -8.86 20.89 5.56
CA GLY A 133 -9.48 20.01 4.57
C GLY A 133 -10.07 18.79 5.24
N LEU A 134 -11.26 18.40 4.80
CA LEU A 134 -11.92 17.16 5.16
C LEU A 134 -12.15 16.36 3.88
N SER A 135 -11.88 15.06 3.92
CA SER A 135 -12.10 14.14 2.81
C SER A 135 -13.16 13.09 3.14
N ASP A 136 -13.75 12.50 2.11
CA ASP A 136 -14.70 11.41 2.26
C ASP A 136 -14.05 10.13 2.80
N GLY A 137 -14.87 9.23 3.34
CA GLY A 137 -14.45 7.98 3.97
C GLY A 137 -14.00 6.85 3.03
N ALA A 138 -14.02 7.02 1.70
CA ALA A 138 -13.94 5.90 0.76
C ALA A 138 -12.63 5.10 0.89
N VAL A 139 -11.49 5.76 1.12
CA VAL A 139 -10.19 5.09 1.30
C VAL A 139 -10.14 4.11 2.48
N TYR A 140 -11.02 4.29 3.48
CA TYR A 140 -11.21 3.36 4.59
C TYR A 140 -12.35 2.39 4.31
N LEU A 141 -13.54 2.91 3.94
CA LEU A 141 -14.76 2.12 3.84
C LEU A 141 -14.68 1.06 2.74
N LEU A 142 -14.10 1.41 1.58
CA LEU A 142 -13.99 0.48 0.45
C LEU A 142 -13.18 -0.78 0.83
N PRO A 143 -11.91 -0.69 1.28
CA PRO A 143 -11.17 -1.87 1.69
C PRO A 143 -11.79 -2.57 2.91
N TYR A 144 -12.35 -1.84 3.87
CA TYR A 144 -13.01 -2.45 5.03
C TYR A 144 -14.15 -3.38 4.60
N TYR A 145 -15.09 -2.89 3.79
CA TYR A 145 -16.21 -3.70 3.32
C TYR A 145 -15.79 -4.80 2.34
N MET A 146 -14.71 -4.62 1.57
CA MET A 146 -14.12 -5.71 0.78
C MET A 146 -13.57 -6.83 1.67
N GLY A 147 -12.88 -6.47 2.76
CA GLY A 147 -12.38 -7.43 3.74
C GLY A 147 -13.51 -8.24 4.38
N LEU A 148 -14.63 -7.60 4.73
CA LEU A 148 -15.82 -8.28 5.23
C LEU A 148 -16.47 -9.18 4.17
N TYR A 149 -16.68 -8.66 2.96
CA TYR A 149 -17.34 -9.38 1.87
C TYR A 149 -16.59 -10.66 1.49
N HIS A 150 -15.26 -10.63 1.44
CA HIS A 150 -14.43 -11.78 1.14
C HIS A 150 -14.12 -12.68 2.36
N GLY A 151 -14.58 -12.30 3.56
CA GLY A 151 -14.34 -13.06 4.79
C GLY A 151 -12.90 -13.00 5.30
N PHE A 152 -12.12 -12.01 4.87
CA PHE A 152 -10.76 -11.76 5.37
C PHE A 152 -10.77 -11.09 6.74
N ILE A 153 -11.81 -10.28 7.00
CA ILE A 153 -12.07 -9.64 8.28
C ILE A 153 -13.32 -10.30 8.85
N VAL A 154 -13.25 -10.71 10.12
CA VAL A 154 -14.39 -11.24 10.87
C VAL A 154 -14.60 -10.31 12.06
N GLU A 155 -15.80 -9.77 12.19
CA GLU A 155 -16.22 -9.01 13.37
C GLU A 155 -16.56 -10.02 14.49
N GLU A 156 -16.00 -9.80 15.69
CA GLU A 156 -16.36 -10.53 16.91
C GLU A 156 -17.60 -9.93 17.57
#